data_AF-A0AAW0T677-F1
#
_entry.id   AF-A0AAW0T677-F1
#
_cell.length_a   1.000
_cell.length_b   1.000
_cell.length_c   1.000
_cell.angle_alpha   90.00
_cell.angle_beta   90.00
_cell.angle_gamma   90.00
#
_symmetry.space_group_name_H-M   'P 1'
#
loop_
_entity.id
_entity.type
_entity.pdbx_description
1 polymer ?
#
loop_
_entity_poly.entity_id
_entity_poly.type
_entity_poly.pdbx_seq_one_letter_code
_entity_poly.pdbx_strand_id
1 'polypeptide(L)'
;MASHASLTSPTTFRISHVNSLSDEDFITTFGNVIEHCSLVAAAVVSSRPFHSLQHLHAEICSFIDELPVKGREGILRSHPDLAGRAAVAGQLTQESSQEQKSAGLGNLTQQERSNLDLMNTSE
;
A
#
# COMPACT_ATOMS: atom_id res chain seq x y z
N MET A 1 -1.93 30.08 -8.77
CA MET A 1 -2.35 30.33 -7.37
C MET A 1 -3.73 29.70 -7.16
N ALA A 2 -3.78 28.44 -6.72
CA ALA A 2 -4.97 27.84 -6.11
C ALA A 2 -4.52 26.67 -5.22
N SER A 3 -4.78 26.84 -3.91
CA SER A 3 -4.83 25.93 -2.75
C SER A 3 -4.14 24.56 -2.88
N HIS A 4 -3.01 24.29 -2.21
CA HIS A 4 -2.87 24.02 -0.77
C HIS A 4 -3.93 23.08 -0.15
N ALA A 5 -3.46 21.85 0.07
CA ALA A 5 -3.78 20.89 1.14
C ALA A 5 -5.25 20.44 1.33
N SER A 6 -5.52 19.17 1.01
CA SER A 6 -6.46 18.37 1.80
C SER A 6 -5.67 17.38 2.64
N LEU A 7 -5.52 17.71 3.92
CA LEU A 7 -5.27 16.72 4.97
C LEU A 7 -6.56 15.88 5.07
N THR A 8 -6.66 14.82 4.27
CA THR A 8 -7.77 13.87 4.41
C THR A 8 -7.62 13.22 5.77
N SER A 9 -8.54 13.56 6.69
CA SER A 9 -8.64 12.82 7.94
C SER A 9 -8.82 11.33 7.61
N PRO A 10 -8.19 10.42 8.36
CA PRO A 10 -8.34 8.99 8.12
C PRO A 10 -9.84 8.66 8.14
N THR A 11 -10.33 8.08 7.04
CA THR A 11 -11.72 7.67 6.95
C THR A 11 -11.89 6.42 7.78
N THR A 12 -12.55 6.54 8.93
CA THR A 12 -12.81 5.41 9.82
C THR A 12 -14.10 4.72 9.41
N PHE A 13 -14.00 3.48 8.95
CA PHE A 13 -15.15 2.64 8.64
C PHE A 13 -15.53 1.74 9.82
N ARG A 14 -16.84 1.55 10.03
CA ARG A 14 -17.34 0.42 10.84
C ARG A 14 -17.31 -0.84 10.00
N ILE A 15 -17.03 -2.00 10.62
CA ILE A 15 -17.00 -3.27 9.90
C ILE A 15 -18.34 -3.60 9.20
N SER A 16 -19.46 -3.19 9.80
CA SER A 16 -20.78 -3.34 9.19
C SER A 16 -20.92 -2.55 7.89
N HIS A 17 -20.28 -1.38 7.80
CA HIS A 17 -20.27 -0.58 6.57
C HIS A 17 -19.39 -1.25 5.50
N VAL A 18 -18.20 -1.74 5.87
CA VAL A 18 -17.33 -2.50 4.97
C VAL A 18 -18.05 -3.71 4.37
N ASN A 19 -18.82 -4.44 5.19
CA ASN A 19 -19.62 -5.58 4.72
C ASN A 19 -20.77 -5.19 3.77
N SER A 20 -21.19 -3.92 3.75
CA SER A 20 -22.28 -3.42 2.92
C SER A 20 -21.82 -2.77 1.60
N LEU A 21 -20.51 -2.56 1.42
CA LEU A 21 -19.97 -2.01 0.18
C LEU A 21 -20.29 -2.93 -1.01
N SER A 22 -20.48 -2.36 -2.20
CA SER A 22 -20.41 -3.17 -3.42
C SER A 22 -18.99 -3.72 -3.59
N ASP A 23 -18.82 -4.75 -4.42
CA ASP A 23 -17.48 -5.30 -4.71
C ASP A 23 -16.59 -4.23 -5.35
N GLU A 24 -17.16 -3.40 -6.23
CA GLU A 24 -16.48 -2.28 -6.87
C GLU A 24 -16.03 -1.22 -5.85
N ASP A 25 -16.90 -0.83 -4.92
CA ASP A 25 -16.56 0.14 -3.88
C ASP A 25 -15.52 -0.43 -2.91
N PHE A 26 -15.60 -1.72 -2.59
CA PHE A 26 -14.62 -2.40 -1.74
C PHE A 26 -13.25 -2.40 -2.40
N ILE A 27 -13.15 -2.79 -3.67
CA ILE A 27 -11.89 -2.80 -4.41
C ILE A 27 -11.35 -1.38 -4.58
N THR A 28 -12.21 -0.39 -4.84
CA THR A 28 -11.80 1.01 -4.95
C THR A 28 -11.26 1.53 -3.61
N THR A 29 -11.87 1.15 -2.49
CA THR A 29 -11.50 1.62 -1.15
C THR A 29 -10.23 0.92 -0.63
N PHE A 30 -10.09 -0.38 -0.85
CA PHE A 30 -9.01 -1.21 -0.27
C PHE A 30 -7.95 -1.65 -1.29
N GLY A 31 -8.08 -1.23 -2.55
CA GLY A 31 -7.26 -1.72 -3.66
C GLY A 31 -5.78 -1.36 -3.60
N ASN A 32 -5.39 -0.37 -2.78
CA ASN A 32 -3.99 -0.03 -2.55
C ASN A 32 -3.50 -0.34 -1.12
N VAL A 33 -4.24 -1.16 -0.36
CA VAL A 33 -3.76 -1.64 0.96
C VAL A 33 -2.48 -2.48 0.81
N ILE A 34 -2.37 -3.20 -0.30
CA ILE A 34 -1.11 -3.76 -0.79
C ILE A 34 -0.73 -2.96 -2.03
N GLU A 35 0.45 -2.33 -2.02
CA GLU A 35 0.87 -1.38 -3.05
C GLU A 35 0.72 -1.96 -4.45
N HIS A 36 -0.03 -1.25 -5.31
CA HIS A 36 -0.31 -1.62 -6.69
C HIS A 36 -0.94 -3.03 -6.88
N CYS A 37 -1.55 -3.61 -5.84
CA CYS A 37 -2.05 -4.98 -5.84
C CYS A 37 -3.56 -5.06 -5.53
N SER A 38 -4.38 -4.40 -6.35
CA SER A 38 -5.86 -4.41 -6.21
C SER A 38 -6.49 -5.80 -6.31
N LEU A 39 -5.79 -6.77 -6.92
CA LEU A 39 -6.18 -8.18 -6.95
C LEU A 39 -6.35 -8.77 -5.54
N VAL A 40 -5.56 -8.34 -4.56
CA VAL A 40 -5.69 -8.83 -3.17
C VAL A 40 -7.05 -8.42 -2.60
N ALA A 41 -7.47 -7.17 -2.80
CA ALA A 41 -8.79 -6.71 -2.38
C ALA A 41 -9.91 -7.44 -3.14
N ALA A 42 -9.73 -7.65 -4.46
CA ALA A 42 -10.69 -8.37 -5.29
C ALA A 42 -10.83 -9.85 -4.91
N ALA A 43 -9.78 -10.49 -4.39
CA ALA A 43 -9.87 -11.85 -3.89
C ALA A 43 -10.58 -11.90 -2.53
N VAL A 44 -10.17 -11.05 -1.59
CA VAL A 44 -10.63 -11.08 -0.19
C VAL A 44 -12.09 -10.64 -0.04
N VAL A 45 -12.63 -9.83 -0.95
CA VAL A 45 -14.04 -9.38 -0.90
C VAL A 45 -15.05 -10.54 -0.86
N SER A 46 -14.66 -11.71 -1.37
CA SER A 46 -15.45 -12.94 -1.37
C SER A 46 -15.56 -13.61 0.00
N SER A 47 -14.66 -13.29 0.95
CA SER A 47 -14.65 -13.83 2.31
C SER A 47 -15.64 -13.11 3.26
N ARG A 48 -16.48 -12.21 2.75
CA ARG A 48 -17.50 -11.54 3.56
C ARG A 48 -18.58 -12.52 4.05
N PRO A 49 -19.21 -12.25 5.20
CA PRO A 49 -19.03 -11.06 6.03
C PRO A 49 -17.79 -11.12 6.93
N PHE A 50 -17.09 -10.00 7.07
CA PHE A 50 -16.02 -9.86 8.06
C PHE A 50 -16.59 -9.56 9.45
N HIS A 51 -16.12 -10.25 10.48
CA HIS A 51 -16.57 -10.02 11.85
C HIS A 51 -15.81 -8.89 12.57
N SER A 52 -14.61 -8.55 12.10
CA SER A 52 -13.76 -7.49 12.64
C SER A 52 -12.71 -7.03 11.62
N LEU A 53 -12.00 -5.92 11.91
CA LEU A 53 -10.82 -5.52 11.15
C LEU A 53 -9.73 -6.60 11.19
N GLN A 54 -9.57 -7.28 12.33
CA GLN A 54 -8.61 -8.37 12.48
C GLN A 54 -8.97 -9.57 11.59
N HIS A 55 -10.26 -9.84 11.39
CA HIS A 55 -10.71 -10.88 10.46
C HIS A 55 -10.36 -10.50 9.01
N LEU A 56 -10.67 -9.26 8.59
CA LEU A 56 -10.29 -8.77 7.26
C LEU A 56 -8.76 -8.84 7.04
N HIS A 57 -7.98 -8.41 8.02
CA HIS A 57 -6.52 -8.51 7.97
C HIS A 57 -6.04 -9.97 7.84
N ALA A 58 -6.63 -10.89 8.61
CA ALA A 58 -6.30 -12.31 8.53
C ALA A 58 -6.61 -12.91 7.15
N GLU A 59 -7.73 -12.54 6.52
CA GLU A 59 -8.07 -12.97 5.16
C GLU A 59 -7.08 -12.44 4.12
N ILE A 60 -6.62 -11.19 4.26
CA ILE A 60 -5.56 -10.62 3.42
C ILE A 60 -4.25 -11.41 3.58
N CYS A 61 -3.84 -11.68 4.81
CA CYS A 61 -2.62 -12.46 5.09
C CYS A 61 -2.72 -13.88 4.52
N SER A 62 -3.84 -14.58 4.75
CA SER A 62 -4.06 -15.95 4.26
C SER A 62 -3.95 -16.00 2.73
N PHE A 63 -4.59 -15.06 2.04
CA PHE A 63 -4.50 -14.97 0.58
C PHE A 63 -3.05 -14.82 0.10
N ILE A 64 -2.27 -13.93 0.73
CA ILE A 64 -0.86 -13.70 0.36
C ILE A 64 0.00 -14.93 0.67
N ASP A 65 -0.22 -15.58 1.82
CA ASP A 65 0.54 -16.75 2.26
C ASP A 65 0.31 -17.96 1.35
N GLU A 66 -0.90 -18.09 0.81
CA GLU A 66 -1.30 -19.14 -0.14
C GLU A 66 -0.77 -18.90 -1.57
N LEU A 67 -0.28 -17.69 -1.89
CA LEU A 67 0.32 -17.44 -3.19
C LEU A 67 1.58 -18.30 -3.41
N PRO A 68 1.79 -18.81 -4.63
CA PRO A 68 3.08 -19.34 -5.03
C PRO A 68 4.20 -18.31 -4.77
N VAL A 69 5.43 -18.78 -4.59
CA VAL A 69 6.61 -17.91 -4.38
C VAL A 69 6.65 -16.75 -5.39
N LYS A 70 6.41 -17.03 -6.68
CA LYS A 70 6.37 -16.02 -7.74
C LYS A 70 5.29 -14.95 -7.54
N GLY A 71 4.15 -15.30 -6.95
CA GLY A 71 3.09 -14.34 -6.62
C GLY A 71 3.52 -13.41 -5.49
N ARG A 72 4.13 -13.95 -4.43
CA ARG A 72 4.68 -13.16 -3.32
C ARG A 72 5.83 -12.26 -3.76
N GLU A 73 6.73 -12.77 -4.59
CA GLU A 73 7.76 -11.95 -5.24
C GLU A 73 7.15 -10.86 -6.13
N GLY A 74 6.07 -11.15 -6.84
CA GLY A 74 5.34 -10.17 -7.63
C GLY A 74 4.83 -9.00 -6.79
N ILE A 75 4.24 -9.28 -5.63
CA ILE A 75 3.83 -8.25 -4.67
C ILE A 75 5.04 -7.41 -4.24
N LEU A 76 6.15 -8.04 -3.84
CA LEU A 76 7.34 -7.31 -3.43
C LEU A 76 7.89 -6.42 -4.55
N ARG A 77 7.93 -6.92 -5.80
CA ARG A 77 8.39 -6.18 -6.98
C ARG A 77 7.46 -5.02 -7.37
N SER A 78 6.21 -5.03 -6.93
CA SER A 78 5.27 -3.91 -7.13
C SER A 78 5.58 -2.73 -6.21
N HIS A 79 6.34 -2.92 -5.13
CA HIS A 79 6.66 -1.84 -4.20
C HIS A 79 7.80 -0.96 -4.75
N PRO A 80 7.69 0.37 -4.66
CA PRO A 80 8.78 1.26 -5.05
C PRO A 80 9.94 1.19 -4.07
N ASP A 81 11.17 1.28 -4.59
CA ASP A 81 12.37 1.40 -3.78
C ASP A 81 12.28 2.59 -2.80
N LEU A 82 12.82 2.39 -1.59
CA LEU A 82 12.95 3.46 -0.60
C LEU A 82 13.86 4.56 -1.15
N ALA A 83 13.39 5.81 -1.12
CA ALA A 83 14.04 7.00 -1.68
C ALA A 83 14.57 6.86 -3.13
N GLY A 84 14.11 5.84 -3.86
CA GLY A 84 14.61 5.51 -5.19
C GLY A 84 13.99 6.35 -6.30
N ARG A 85 14.07 5.86 -7.55
CA ARG A 85 13.68 6.61 -8.76
C ARG A 85 12.24 7.14 -8.72
N ALA A 86 11.28 6.32 -8.25
CA ALA A 86 9.88 6.73 -8.15
C ALA A 86 9.68 7.87 -7.14
N ALA A 87 10.42 7.86 -6.03
CA ALA A 87 10.41 8.95 -5.05
C ALA A 87 10.97 10.24 -5.63
N VAL A 88 12.12 10.16 -6.32
CA VAL A 88 12.78 11.31 -6.97
C VAL A 88 11.91 11.91 -8.08
N ALA A 89 11.23 11.07 -8.86
CA ALA A 89 10.34 11.50 -9.93
C ALA A 89 8.98 12.02 -9.43
N GLY A 90 8.67 11.92 -8.14
CA GLY A 90 7.36 12.27 -7.59
C GLY A 90 6.24 11.36 -8.09
N GLN A 91 6.56 10.09 -8.38
CA GLN A 91 5.66 9.08 -8.97
C GLN A 91 5.16 8.04 -7.96
N LEU A 92 5.44 8.22 -6.67
CA LEU A 92 4.90 7.36 -5.61
C LEU A 92 3.37 7.50 -5.53
N THR A 93 2.71 6.43 -5.10
CA THR A 93 1.33 6.51 -4.61
C THR A 93 1.25 7.48 -3.43
N GLN A 94 0.02 7.90 -3.10
CA GLN A 94 -0.19 8.77 -1.95
C GLN A 94 0.29 8.10 -0.66
N GLU A 95 0.01 6.81 -0.49
CA GLU A 95 0.40 5.98 0.63
C GLU A 95 1.93 5.88 0.72
N SER A 96 2.60 5.42 -0.33
CA SER A 96 4.07 5.34 -0.39
C SER A 96 4.74 6.70 -0.12
N SER A 97 4.18 7.79 -0.65
CA SER A 97 4.70 9.14 -0.37
C SER A 97 4.61 9.50 1.11
N GLN A 98 3.48 9.18 1.76
CA GLN A 98 3.28 9.44 3.19
C GLN A 98 4.19 8.57 4.05
N GLU A 99 4.29 7.28 3.74
CA GLU A 99 5.14 6.32 4.45
C GLU A 99 6.61 6.72 4.37
N GLN A 100 7.12 6.97 3.16
CA GLN A 100 8.51 7.39 2.98
C GLN A 100 8.82 8.73 3.67
N LYS A 101 7.88 9.69 3.66
CA LYS A 101 8.01 10.94 4.42
C LYS A 101 8.06 10.70 5.92
N SER A 102 7.19 9.84 6.44
CA SER A 102 7.13 9.49 7.87
C SER A 102 8.40 8.78 8.35
N ALA A 103 9.02 7.99 7.46
CA ALA A 103 10.31 7.34 7.68
C ALA A 103 11.51 8.30 7.56
N GLY A 104 11.29 9.58 7.28
CA GLY A 104 12.34 10.59 7.15
C GLY A 104 13.09 10.59 5.81
N LEU A 105 12.66 9.77 4.84
CA LEU A 105 13.38 9.61 3.56
C LEU A 105 13.35 10.87 2.68
N GLY A 106 12.39 11.76 2.92
CA GLY A 106 12.35 13.08 2.29
C GLY A 106 13.49 14.01 2.74
N ASN A 107 14.09 13.76 3.90
CA ASN A 107 15.08 14.65 4.52
C ASN A 107 16.52 14.15 4.41
N LEU A 108 16.75 13.05 3.69
CA LEU A 108 18.09 12.50 3.51
C LEU A 108 19.02 13.55 2.88
N THR A 109 20.31 13.47 3.20
CA THR A 109 21.37 14.15 2.46
C THR A 109 21.60 13.46 1.11
N GLN A 110 22.37 14.09 0.22
CA GLN A 110 22.76 13.45 -1.04
C GLN A 110 23.56 12.17 -0.79
N GLN A 111 24.45 12.16 0.20
CA GLN A 111 25.27 11.00 0.54
C GLN A 111 24.44 9.84 1.08
N GLU A 112 23.47 10.11 1.97
CA GLU A 112 22.59 9.07 2.49
C GLU A 112 21.70 8.47 1.40
N ARG A 113 21.20 9.29 0.45
CA ARG A 113 20.48 8.80 -0.72
C ARG A 113 21.33 7.88 -1.59
N SER A 114 22.55 8.29 -1.92
CA SER A 114 23.47 7.45 -2.69
C SER A 114 23.76 6.12 -2.00
N ASN A 115 23.92 6.13 -0.67
CA ASN A 115 24.12 4.89 0.10
C ASN A 115 22.89 3.98 0.04
N LEU A 116 21.69 4.55 0.17
CA LEU A 116 20.44 3.80 0.11
C LEU A 116 20.22 3.19 -1.29
N ASP A 117 20.52 3.94 -2.35
CA ASP A 117 20.46 3.44 -3.73
C ASP A 117 21.42 2.26 -3.97
N LEU A 118 22.62 2.30 -3.38
CA LEU A 118 23.55 1.16 -3.41
C LEU A 118 22.98 -0.06 -2.67
N MET A 119 22.31 0.14 -1.53
CA MET A 119 21.69 -0.95 -0.76
C MET A 119 20.47 -1.54 -1.47
N ASN A 120 19.70 -0.72 -2.20
CA ASN A 120 18.57 -1.20 -3.02
C ASN A 120 19.03 -2.04 -4.22
N THR A 121 20.27 -1.86 -4.67
CA THR A 121 20.81 -2.52 -5.88
C THR A 121 21.86 -3.59 -5.58
N SER A 122 22.19 -3.82 -4.31
CA SER A 122 23.05 -4.93 -3.90
C SER A 122 22.25 -6.24 -3.88
N GLU A 123 22.70 -7.24 -4.64
CA GLU A 123 22.18 -8.62 -4.60
C GLU A 123 22.76 -9.45 -3.44
#